data_AF-A0A840GA70-F1
#
_entry.id   AF-A0A840GA70-F1
#
_cell.length_a   1.000
_cell.length_b   1.000
_cell.length_c   1.000
_cell.angle_alpha   90.00
_cell.angle_beta   90.00
_cell.angle_gamma   90.00
#
_symmetry.space_group_name_H-M   'P 1'
#
loop_
_entity.id
_entity.type
_entity.pdbx_description
1 polymer ?
#
loop_
_entity_poly.entity_id
_entity_poly.type
_entity_poly.pdbx_seq_one_letter_code
_entity_poly.pdbx_strand_id
1 'polypeptide(L)'
;MSLRDALLALPQSLLLARNDAALAAMLSVDRTRRGPRLIGIGTILDTLGPEPGAALLDALYALRDTVPAIKWAWVLIDRGELDVSLDSVRGQIDALVSQGVMTAAQAGAINSLAEVADPVSVSDVSAILNAEGY
;
A
#
# COMPACT_ATOMS: atom_id res chain seq x y z
N MET A 1 7.73 2.18 -12.09
CA MET A 1 7.84 1.58 -13.43
C MET A 1 6.48 1.73 -14.11
N SER A 2 6.42 2.27 -15.32
CA SER A 2 5.13 2.42 -16.02
C SER A 2 4.66 1.09 -16.60
N LEU A 3 3.36 0.96 -16.92
CA LEU A 3 2.83 -0.23 -17.60
C LEU A 3 3.52 -0.48 -18.94
N ARG A 4 3.84 0.60 -19.67
CA ARG A 4 4.58 0.55 -20.93
C ARG A 4 5.98 -0.03 -20.75
N ASP A 5 6.74 0.46 -19.77
CA ASP A 5 8.10 -0.05 -19.50
C ASP A 5 8.07 -1.52 -19.09
N ALA A 6 7.07 -1.93 -18.30
CA ALA A 6 6.91 -3.32 -17.87
C ALA A 6 6.58 -4.25 -19.03
N LEU A 7 5.73 -3.80 -19.96
CA LEU A 7 5.38 -4.57 -21.16
C LEU A 7 6.57 -4.69 -22.12
N LEU A 8 7.32 -3.61 -22.33
CA LEU A 8 8.50 -3.59 -23.22
C LEU A 8 9.72 -4.34 -22.65
N ALA A 9 9.75 -4.57 -21.34
CA ALA A 9 10.78 -5.40 -20.71
C ALA A 9 10.56 -6.91 -20.95
N LEU A 10 9.39 -7.33 -21.46
CA LEU A 10 9.11 -8.73 -21.76
C LEU A 10 9.84 -9.20 -23.03
N PRO A 11 10.15 -10.51 -23.15
CA PRO A 11 10.70 -11.10 -24.35
C PRO A 11 9.89 -10.75 -25.60
N GLN A 12 10.55 -10.32 -26.69
CA GLN A 12 9.89 -9.98 -27.95
C GLN A 12 9.04 -11.13 -28.52
N SER A 13 9.41 -12.38 -28.27
CA SER A 13 8.62 -13.55 -28.67
C SER A 13 7.22 -13.57 -28.05
N LEU A 14 7.06 -13.06 -26.82
CA LEU A 14 5.75 -12.95 -26.17
C LEU A 14 4.93 -11.78 -26.71
N LEU A 15 5.60 -10.67 -27.07
CA LEU A 15 4.95 -9.50 -27.68
C LEU A 15 4.41 -9.83 -29.08
N LEU A 16 5.21 -10.54 -29.89
CA LEU A 16 4.83 -11.00 -31.24
C LEU A 16 3.73 -12.06 -31.22
N ALA A 17 3.58 -12.81 -30.12
CA ALA A 17 2.49 -13.78 -29.99
C ALA A 17 1.11 -13.12 -29.82
N ARG A 18 1.06 -11.81 -29.49
CA ARG A 18 -0.16 -11.00 -29.31
C ARG A 18 -1.23 -11.67 -28.43
N ASN A 19 -0.78 -12.42 -27.43
CA ASN A 19 -1.67 -12.99 -26.42
C ASN A 19 -1.88 -11.96 -25.30
N ASP A 20 -2.61 -10.90 -25.64
CA ASP A 20 -2.82 -9.73 -24.78
C ASP A 20 -3.49 -10.11 -23.45
N ALA A 21 -4.32 -11.16 -23.47
CA ALA A 21 -4.95 -11.72 -22.27
C ALA A 21 -3.91 -12.38 -21.34
N ALA A 22 -2.98 -13.17 -21.87
CA ALA A 22 -1.91 -13.77 -21.08
C ALA A 22 -0.93 -12.71 -20.56
N LEU A 23 -0.61 -11.72 -21.38
CA LEU A 23 0.26 -10.60 -20.99
C LEU A 23 -0.39 -9.75 -19.87
N ALA A 24 -1.68 -9.44 -19.99
CA ALA A 24 -2.43 -8.74 -18.96
C ALA A 24 -2.47 -9.55 -17.65
N ALA A 25 -2.72 -10.86 -17.73
CA ALA A 25 -2.71 -11.72 -16.56
C ALA A 25 -1.33 -11.76 -15.88
N MET A 26 -0.25 -11.91 -16.66
CA MET A 26 1.13 -11.91 -16.15
C MET A 26 1.50 -10.58 -15.50
N LEU A 27 1.18 -9.45 -16.13
CA LEU A 27 1.47 -8.12 -15.61
C LEU A 27 0.59 -7.72 -14.42
N SER A 28 -0.55 -8.39 -14.24
CA SER A 28 -1.44 -8.17 -13.09
C SER A 28 -0.97 -8.89 -11.82
N VAL A 29 -0.07 -9.87 -11.94
CA VAL A 29 0.47 -10.59 -10.77
C VAL A 29 1.21 -9.59 -9.87
N ASP A 30 0.85 -9.57 -8.60
CA ASP A 30 1.41 -8.70 -7.55
C ASP A 30 1.31 -7.19 -7.81
N ARG A 31 0.55 -6.75 -8.83
CA ARG A 31 0.24 -5.34 -9.00
C ARG A 31 -0.78 -4.92 -7.96
N THR A 32 -0.34 -4.05 -7.08
CA THR A 32 -1.21 -3.33 -6.15
C THR A 32 -1.17 -1.84 -6.43
N ARG A 33 -2.29 -1.18 -6.16
CA ARG A 33 -2.39 0.27 -6.05
C ARG A 33 -2.87 0.63 -4.67
N ARG A 34 -2.62 1.88 -4.29
CA ARG A 34 -3.18 2.43 -3.05
C ARG A 34 -4.66 2.76 -3.25
N GLY A 35 -5.50 2.21 -2.40
CA GLY A 35 -6.91 2.55 -2.24
C GLY A 35 -7.13 3.24 -0.90
N PRO A 36 -8.12 4.15 -0.80
CA PRO A 36 -8.46 4.78 0.48
C PRO A 36 -8.82 3.71 1.50
N ARG A 37 -8.16 3.73 2.66
CA ARG A 37 -8.38 2.76 3.73
C ARG A 37 -8.33 3.46 5.07
N LEU A 38 -9.51 3.62 5.65
CA LEU A 38 -9.67 4.09 7.02
C LEU A 38 -9.36 2.94 7.99
N ILE A 39 -8.58 3.24 9.01
CA ILE A 39 -8.23 2.31 10.09
C ILE A 39 -8.53 2.93 11.46
N GLY A 40 -8.77 2.05 12.43
CA GLY A 40 -8.89 2.43 13.83
C GLY A 40 -8.23 1.43 14.76
N ILE A 41 -8.47 1.60 16.06
CA ILE A 41 -7.94 0.74 17.14
C ILE A 41 -8.17 -0.75 16.84
N GLY A 42 -9.41 -1.13 16.49
CA GLY A 42 -9.76 -2.52 16.19
C GLY A 42 -8.99 -3.10 15.01
N THR A 43 -8.78 -2.31 13.95
CA THR A 43 -8.01 -2.74 12.77
C THR A 43 -6.53 -2.94 13.11
N ILE A 44 -5.96 -2.07 13.94
CA ILE A 44 -4.56 -2.18 14.37
C ILE A 44 -4.36 -3.45 15.22
N LEU A 45 -5.27 -3.73 16.16
CA LEU A 45 -5.24 -4.94 16.98
C LEU A 45 -5.43 -6.22 16.15
N ASP A 46 -6.30 -6.20 15.16
CA ASP A 46 -6.51 -7.34 14.25
C ASP A 46 -5.28 -7.60 13.37
N THR A 47 -4.67 -6.52 12.85
CA THR A 47 -3.54 -6.61 11.92
C THR A 47 -2.24 -7.03 12.60
N LEU A 48 -1.95 -6.46 13.77
CA LEU A 48 -0.70 -6.72 14.49
C LEU A 48 -0.83 -7.81 15.56
N GLY A 49 -2.05 -8.25 15.86
CA GLY A 49 -2.36 -9.10 16.99
C GLY A 49 -2.55 -8.31 18.29
N PRO A 50 -3.09 -8.97 19.33
CA PRO A 50 -3.49 -8.32 20.57
C PRO A 50 -2.32 -7.72 21.36
N GLU A 51 -1.22 -8.46 21.54
CA GLU A 51 -0.06 -7.93 22.28
C GLU A 51 0.72 -6.85 21.51
N PRO A 52 1.12 -7.06 20.24
CA PRO A 52 1.92 -6.06 19.53
C PRO A 52 1.10 -4.82 19.16
N GLY A 53 -0.20 -5.00 18.88
CA GLY A 53 -1.12 -3.91 18.61
C GLY A 53 -1.38 -3.06 19.85
N ALA A 54 -1.60 -3.68 21.03
CA ALA A 54 -1.79 -2.95 22.28
C ALA A 54 -0.54 -2.15 22.66
N ALA A 55 0.64 -2.76 22.56
CA ALA A 55 1.90 -2.07 22.86
C ALA A 55 2.14 -0.85 21.96
N LEU A 56 1.79 -0.95 20.66
CA LEU A 56 1.85 0.18 19.75
C LEU A 56 0.86 1.28 20.15
N LEU A 57 -0.38 0.92 20.46
CA LEU A 57 -1.42 1.88 20.85
C LEU A 57 -1.04 2.61 22.14
N ASP A 58 -0.49 1.91 23.13
CA ASP A 58 -0.01 2.51 24.38
C ASP A 58 1.14 3.49 24.13
N ALA A 59 2.08 3.13 23.24
CA ALA A 59 3.19 4.01 22.88
C ALA A 59 2.70 5.27 22.15
N LEU A 60 1.76 5.13 21.20
CA LEU A 60 1.12 6.27 20.53
C LEU A 60 0.35 7.15 21.52
N TYR A 61 -0.36 6.53 22.46
CA TYR A 61 -1.10 7.23 23.51
C TYR A 61 -0.18 8.06 24.40
N ALA A 62 0.99 7.54 24.78
CA ALA A 62 1.98 8.29 25.55
C ALA A 62 2.60 9.45 24.75
N LEU A 63 2.90 9.22 23.47
CA LEU A 63 3.51 10.23 22.59
C LEU A 63 2.55 11.36 22.21
N ARG A 64 1.24 11.14 22.29
CA ARG A 64 0.24 12.16 21.99
C ARG A 64 0.39 13.42 22.84
N ASP A 65 0.91 13.27 24.06
CA ASP A 65 1.03 14.37 25.02
C ASP A 65 2.25 15.25 24.72
N THR A 66 3.22 14.74 23.94
CA THR A 66 4.47 15.43 23.60
C THR A 66 4.55 15.83 22.12
N VAL A 67 3.87 15.11 21.23
CA VAL A 67 3.89 15.34 19.79
C VAL A 67 2.49 15.70 19.27
N PRO A 68 2.23 16.97 18.92
CA PRO A 68 0.91 17.42 18.46
C PRO A 68 0.39 16.67 17.23
N ALA A 69 1.27 16.24 16.32
CA ALA A 69 0.87 15.43 15.17
C ALA A 69 0.29 14.07 15.59
N ILE A 70 0.92 13.41 16.58
CA ILE A 70 0.44 12.14 17.13
C ILE A 70 -0.86 12.34 17.91
N LYS A 71 -1.04 13.48 18.58
CA LYS A 71 -2.32 13.85 19.22
C LYS A 71 -3.50 13.80 18.25
N TRP A 72 -3.37 14.45 17.09
CA TRP A 72 -4.46 14.48 16.12
C TRP A 72 -4.60 13.16 15.36
N ALA A 73 -3.49 12.46 15.09
CA ALA A 73 -3.55 11.09 14.57
C ALA A 73 -4.29 10.15 15.54
N TRP A 74 -4.06 10.27 16.85
CA TRP A 74 -4.76 9.50 17.88
C TRP A 74 -6.27 9.71 17.83
N VAL A 75 -6.73 10.97 17.70
CA VAL A 75 -8.17 11.28 17.57
C VAL A 75 -8.76 10.60 16.32
N LEU A 76 -8.03 10.55 15.21
CA LEU A 76 -8.49 9.87 14.00
C LEU A 76 -8.52 8.34 14.19
N ILE A 77 -7.51 7.76 14.85
CA ILE A 77 -7.45 6.31 15.15
C ILE A 77 -8.60 5.90 16.07
N ASP A 78 -8.87 6.70 17.10
CA ASP A 78 -9.96 6.46 18.05
C ASP A 78 -11.34 6.49 17.36
N ARG A 79 -11.50 7.36 16.36
CA ARG A 79 -12.71 7.44 15.52
C ARG A 79 -12.73 6.42 14.38
N GLY A 80 -11.65 5.70 14.12
CA GLY A 80 -11.52 4.82 12.96
C GLY A 80 -11.45 5.53 11.62
N GLU A 81 -11.01 6.79 11.60
CA GLU A 81 -10.99 7.68 10.43
C GLU A 81 -9.56 7.95 9.92
N LEU A 82 -8.53 7.24 10.42
CA LEU A 82 -7.16 7.43 9.94
C LEU A 82 -6.97 6.76 8.58
N ASP A 83 -6.69 7.53 7.53
CA ASP A 83 -6.47 7.00 6.18
C ASP A 83 -4.99 6.65 5.92
N VAL A 84 -4.66 5.37 5.86
CA VAL A 84 -3.28 4.87 5.61
C VAL A 84 -2.88 4.86 4.13
N SER A 85 -3.77 5.29 3.24
CA SER A 85 -3.42 5.51 1.83
C SER A 85 -2.61 6.79 1.61
N LEU A 86 -2.76 7.77 2.52
CA LEU A 86 -2.17 9.10 2.43
C LEU A 86 -0.65 9.08 2.63
N ASP A 87 0.09 9.79 1.76
CA ASP A 87 1.55 9.90 1.85
C ASP A 87 2.00 10.51 3.20
N SER A 88 1.24 11.47 3.74
CA SER A 88 1.53 12.09 5.04
C SER A 88 1.43 11.10 6.19
N VAL A 89 0.42 10.23 6.19
CA VAL A 89 0.23 9.19 7.21
C VAL A 89 1.33 8.14 7.12
N ARG A 90 1.72 7.74 5.91
CA ARG A 90 2.85 6.81 5.71
C ARG A 90 4.18 7.41 6.17
N GLY A 91 4.44 8.67 5.85
CA GLY A 91 5.63 9.37 6.35
C GLY A 91 5.65 9.48 7.89
N GLN A 92 4.48 9.65 8.51
CA GLN A 92 4.35 9.60 9.97
C GLN A 92 4.66 8.19 10.52
N ILE A 93 4.17 7.14 9.87
CA ILE A 93 4.46 5.74 10.22
C ILE A 93 5.96 5.45 10.10
N ASP A 94 6.61 5.90 9.03
CA ASP A 94 8.07 5.73 8.85
C ASP A 94 8.87 6.50 9.91
N ALA A 95 8.39 7.69 10.32
CA ALA A 95 8.98 8.42 11.43
C ALA A 95 8.88 7.64 12.75
N LEU A 96 7.75 6.99 13.03
CA LEU A 96 7.58 6.15 14.22
C LEU A 96 8.52 4.93 14.21
N VAL A 97 8.77 4.35 13.03
CA VAL A 97 9.82 3.31 12.88
C VAL A 97 11.19 3.88 13.21
N SER A 98 11.54 5.06 12.68
CA SER A 98 12.84 5.70 12.93
C SER A 98 13.07 6.04 14.41
N GLN A 99 11.97 6.32 15.13
CA GLN A 99 11.97 6.62 16.56
C GLN A 99 11.93 5.37 17.45
N GLY A 100 11.86 4.17 16.87
CA GLY A 100 11.81 2.90 17.60
C GLY A 100 10.47 2.63 18.29
N VAL A 101 9.41 3.36 17.93
CA VAL A 101 8.05 3.20 18.48
C VAL A 101 7.38 1.94 17.92
N MET A 102 7.70 1.61 16.68
CA MET A 102 7.24 0.39 16.01
C MET A 102 8.35 -0.19 15.13
N THR A 103 8.21 -1.45 14.74
CA THR A 103 9.11 -2.11 13.81
C THR A 103 8.72 -1.84 12.36
N ALA A 104 9.68 -1.95 11.44
CA ALA A 104 9.42 -1.88 10.00
C ALA A 104 8.41 -2.94 9.52
N ALA A 105 8.37 -4.11 10.17
CA ALA A 105 7.39 -5.16 9.87
C ALA A 105 5.96 -4.73 10.24
N GLN A 106 5.77 -4.10 11.40
CA GLN A 106 4.47 -3.57 11.83
C GLN A 106 4.01 -2.43 10.91
N ALA A 107 4.91 -1.51 10.55
CA ALA A 107 4.63 -0.46 9.58
C ALA A 107 4.20 -1.03 8.22
N GLY A 108 4.91 -2.05 7.73
CA GLY A 108 4.56 -2.77 6.51
C GLY A 108 3.18 -3.40 6.56
N ALA A 109 2.83 -4.05 7.69
CA ALA A 109 1.52 -4.66 7.88
C ALA A 109 0.37 -3.65 7.93
N ILE A 110 0.58 -2.47 8.53
CA ILE A 110 -0.43 -1.39 8.52
C ILE A 110 -0.57 -0.78 7.12
N ASN A 111 0.56 -0.51 6.46
CA ASN A 111 0.57 0.12 5.15
C ASN A 111 -0.03 -0.80 4.06
N SER A 112 0.13 -2.12 4.18
CA SER A 112 -0.46 -3.08 3.23
C SER A 112 -1.99 -3.11 3.28
N LEU A 113 -2.63 -2.62 4.35
CA LEU A 113 -4.10 -2.55 4.43
C LEU A 113 -4.72 -1.62 3.37
N ALA A 114 -3.96 -0.64 2.88
CA ALA A 114 -4.37 0.24 1.79
C ALA A 114 -4.02 -0.30 0.40
N GLU A 115 -3.35 -1.45 0.30
CA GLU A 115 -2.98 -2.04 -0.97
C GLU A 115 -4.15 -2.85 -1.53
N VAL A 116 -4.59 -2.47 -2.73
CA VAL A 116 -5.70 -3.11 -3.46
C VAL A 116 -5.15 -3.62 -4.78
N ALA A 117 -5.63 -4.77 -5.24
CA ALA A 117 -5.26 -5.30 -6.55
C ALA A 117 -5.52 -4.25 -7.65
N ASP A 118 -4.53 -4.09 -8.53
CA ASP A 118 -4.56 -3.18 -9.68
C ASP A 118 -4.32 -3.96 -10.98
N PRO A 119 -5.30 -4.79 -11.38
CA PRO A 119 -5.14 -5.64 -12.55
C PRO A 119 -5.03 -4.79 -13.82
N VAL A 120 -4.11 -5.19 -14.69
CA VAL A 120 -3.96 -4.63 -16.03
C VAL A 120 -5.09 -5.14 -16.91
N SER A 121 -5.78 -4.24 -17.60
CA SER A 121 -6.80 -4.64 -18.55
C SER A 121 -6.16 -5.13 -19.87
N VAL A 122 -6.82 -6.09 -20.52
CA VAL A 122 -6.42 -6.54 -21.87
C VAL A 122 -6.40 -5.36 -22.84
N SER A 123 -7.34 -4.43 -22.71
CA SER A 123 -7.41 -3.21 -23.52
C SER A 123 -6.18 -2.31 -23.36
N ASP A 124 -5.63 -2.17 -22.15
CA ASP A 124 -4.43 -1.36 -21.93
C ASP A 124 -3.21 -2.01 -22.60
N VAL A 125 -3.09 -3.34 -22.53
CA VAL A 125 -2.03 -4.10 -23.22
C VAL A 125 -2.17 -3.94 -24.74
N SER A 126 -3.37 -4.16 -25.29
CA SER A 126 -3.62 -4.01 -26.72
C SER A 126 -3.31 -2.61 -27.22
N ALA A 127 -3.70 -1.57 -26.46
CA ALA A 127 -3.43 -0.18 -26.82
C ALA A 127 -1.93 0.11 -26.88
N ILE A 128 -1.16 -0.38 -25.91
CA ILE A 128 0.30 -0.20 -25.89
C ILE A 128 0.95 -0.95 -27.06
N LEU A 129 0.63 -2.23 -27.28
CA LEU A 129 1.22 -3.02 -28.37
C LEU A 129 0.92 -2.42 -29.75
N ASN A 130 -0.31 -1.94 -29.96
CA ASN A 130 -0.69 -1.22 -31.19
C ASN A 130 0.12 0.07 -31.39
N ALA A 131 0.38 0.82 -30.32
CA ALA A 131 1.18 2.05 -30.39
C ALA A 131 2.66 1.78 -30.67
N GLU A 132 3.19 0.63 -30.25
CA GLU A 132 4.57 0.20 -30.47
C GLU A 132 4.77 -0.56 -31.81
N GLY A 133 3.70 -0.85 -32.54
CA GLY A 133 3.76 -1.50 -33.85
C GLY A 133 3.88 -3.02 -33.82
N TYR A 134 3.37 -3.68 -32.76
CA TYR A 134 3.27 -5.14 -32.63
C TYR A 134 1.92 -5.72 -33.10
#